data_AF-G8BRF0-F1
#
_entry.id   AF-G8BRF0-F1
#
_cell.length_a   1.000
_cell.length_b   1.000
_cell.length_c   1.000
_cell.angle_alpha   90.00
_cell.angle_beta   90.00
_cell.angle_gamma   90.00
#
_symmetry.space_group_name_H-M   'P 1'
#
loop_
_entity.id
_entity.type
_entity.pdbx_description
1 polymer ?
#
loop_
_entity_poly.entity_id
_entity_poly.type
_entity_poly.pdbx_seq_one_letter_code
_entity_poly.pdbx_strand_id
1 'polypeptide(L)'
;MSATINSVSKEIYNNIITTVIQDIVSREVVEQKQIKSRHPDYKPYHYDSTGTLDILGVPKIQESSQYFHCNNCDRDVSANRFAAHLQRCLNSRSRN
;
A
#
# COMPACT_ATOMS: atom_id res chain seq x y z
N MET A 1 -13.88 -8.17 -53.22
CA MET A 1 -13.02 -7.02 -52.86
C MET A 1 -11.68 -7.57 -52.41
N SER A 2 -10.58 -7.23 -53.07
CA SER A 2 -9.25 -7.73 -52.68
C SER A 2 -8.80 -7.02 -51.40
N ALA A 3 -8.36 -7.79 -50.41
CA ALA A 3 -7.72 -7.23 -49.22
C ALA A 3 -6.49 -6.41 -49.65
N THR A 4 -6.38 -5.19 -49.13
CA THR A 4 -5.18 -4.35 -49.31
C THR A 4 -4.22 -4.63 -48.17
N ILE A 5 -2.92 -4.37 -48.37
CA ILE A 5 -1.94 -4.46 -47.27
C ILE A 5 -2.39 -3.60 -46.08
N ASN A 6 -2.95 -2.42 -46.34
CA ASN A 6 -3.44 -1.53 -45.29
C ASN A 6 -4.61 -2.13 -44.50
N SER A 7 -5.58 -2.78 -45.16
CA SER A 7 -6.71 -3.40 -44.45
C SER A 7 -6.24 -4.57 -43.59
N VAL A 8 -5.33 -5.40 -44.11
CA VAL A 8 -4.77 -6.53 -43.35
C VAL A 8 -3.94 -6.05 -42.16
N SER A 9 -3.08 -5.04 -42.35
CA SER A 9 -2.29 -4.47 -41.25
C SER A 9 -3.16 -3.86 -40.15
N LYS A 10 -4.27 -3.21 -40.50
CA LYS A 10 -5.24 -2.69 -39.52
C LYS A 10 -5.94 -3.81 -38.76
N GLU A 11 -6.30 -4.90 -39.43
CA GLU A 11 -6.88 -6.07 -38.77
C GLU A 11 -5.90 -6.73 -37.80
N ILE A 12 -4.63 -6.89 -38.20
CA ILE A 12 -3.57 -7.41 -37.32
C ILE A 12 -3.40 -6.51 -36.10
N TYR A 13 -3.29 -5.20 -36.31
CA TYR A 13 -3.18 -4.22 -35.23
C TYR A 13 -4.38 -4.32 -34.27
N ASN A 14 -5.61 -4.35 -34.82
CA ASN A 14 -6.81 -4.47 -34.02
C ASN A 14 -6.84 -5.77 -33.21
N ASN A 15 -6.43 -6.90 -33.79
CA ASN A 15 -6.36 -8.17 -33.07
C ASN A 15 -5.37 -8.09 -31.90
N ILE A 16 -4.19 -7.50 -32.11
CA ILE A 16 -3.20 -7.34 -31.05
C ILE A 16 -3.74 -6.43 -29.94
N ILE A 17 -4.24 -5.24 -30.29
CA ILE A 17 -4.72 -4.26 -29.31
C ILE A 17 -5.94 -4.78 -28.55
N THR A 18 -6.90 -5.39 -29.23
CA THR A 18 -8.08 -5.94 -28.56
C THR A 18 -7.72 -7.09 -27.63
N THR A 19 -6.78 -7.96 -28.02
CA THR A 19 -6.28 -9.03 -27.14
C THR A 19 -5.62 -8.46 -25.89
N VAL A 20 -4.77 -7.43 -26.03
CA VAL A 20 -4.11 -6.77 -24.89
C VAL A 20 -5.13 -6.11 -23.96
N ILE A 21 -6.11 -5.39 -24.52
CA ILE A 21 -7.17 -4.74 -23.74
C ILE A 21 -7.99 -5.80 -22.98
N GLN A 22 -8.36 -6.89 -23.65
CA GLN A 22 -9.15 -7.96 -23.04
C GLN A 22 -8.38 -8.64 -21.91
N ASP A 23 -7.08 -8.90 -22.07
CA ASP A 23 -6.24 -9.49 -21.02
C ASP A 23 -6.16 -8.57 -19.80
N ILE A 24 -5.84 -7.28 -19.99
CA ILE A 24 -5.76 -6.30 -18.89
C ILE A 24 -7.09 -6.22 -18.15
N VAL A 25 -8.20 -6.00 -18.87
CA VAL A 25 -9.52 -5.86 -18.25
C VAL A 25 -9.94 -7.13 -17.53
N SER A 26 -9.65 -8.31 -18.09
CA SER A 26 -9.99 -9.58 -17.45
C SER A 26 -9.27 -9.74 -16.11
N ARG A 27 -7.99 -9.40 -16.03
CA ARG A 27 -7.20 -9.47 -14.79
C ARG A 27 -7.73 -8.51 -13.73
N GLU A 28 -7.95 -7.25 -14.10
CA GLU A 28 -8.48 -6.23 -13.18
C GLU A 28 -9.86 -6.62 -12.64
N VAL A 29 -10.76 -7.11 -13.50
CA VAL A 29 -12.10 -7.51 -13.09
C VAL A 29 -12.06 -8.71 -12.13
N VAL A 30 -11.23 -9.71 -12.41
CA VAL A 30 -11.08 -10.88 -11.54
C VAL A 30 -10.52 -10.47 -10.18
N GLU A 31 -9.48 -9.64 -10.15
CA GLU A 31 -8.86 -9.16 -8.91
C GLU A 31 -9.85 -8.34 -8.08
N GLN A 32 -10.53 -7.36 -8.69
CA GLN A 32 -11.52 -6.54 -7.99
C GLN A 32 -12.70 -7.37 -7.48
N LYS A 33 -13.15 -8.37 -8.25
CA LYS A 33 -14.20 -9.30 -7.81
C LYS A 33 -13.74 -10.14 -6.62
N GLN A 34 -12.50 -10.61 -6.63
CA GLN A 34 -11.93 -11.38 -5.53
C GLN A 34 -11.83 -10.53 -4.26
N ILE A 35 -11.36 -9.28 -4.35
CA ILE A 35 -11.27 -8.36 -3.21
C ILE A 35 -12.66 -8.14 -2.59
N LYS A 36 -13.66 -7.79 -3.40
CA LYS A 36 -15.03 -7.54 -2.94
C LYS A 36 -15.68 -8.80 -2.35
N SER A 37 -15.39 -9.97 -2.91
CA SER A 37 -15.92 -11.23 -2.38
C SER A 37 -15.26 -11.63 -1.06
N ARG A 38 -13.96 -11.35 -0.89
CA ARG A 38 -13.21 -11.70 0.33
C ARG A 38 -13.46 -10.71 1.47
N HIS A 39 -13.68 -9.45 1.12
CA HIS A 39 -13.88 -8.35 2.07
C HIS A 39 -15.19 -7.61 1.73
N PRO A 40 -16.34 -8.06 2.26
CA PRO A 40 -17.65 -7.46 1.96
C PRO A 40 -17.72 -5.96 2.31
N ASP A 41 -17.03 -5.55 3.38
CA ASP A 41 -16.96 -4.16 3.84
C ASP A 41 -15.74 -3.41 3.29
N TYR A 42 -15.17 -3.88 2.17
CA TYR A 42 -14.03 -3.23 1.54
C TYR A 42 -14.34 -1.75 1.24
N LYS A 43 -13.49 -0.86 1.76
CA LYS A 43 -13.49 0.57 1.45
C LYS A 43 -12.15 0.90 0.80
N PRO A 44 -12.15 1.61 -0.35
CA PRO A 44 -10.92 2.15 -0.90
C PRO A 44 -10.20 3.03 0.12
N TYR A 45 -8.87 3.09 0.04
CA TYR A 45 -8.09 4.02 0.85
C TYR A 45 -8.52 5.46 0.60
N HIS A 46 -8.47 6.27 1.66
CA HIS A 46 -8.75 7.70 1.58
C HIS A 46 -7.67 8.38 0.72
N TYR A 47 -8.11 9.21 -0.22
CA TYR A 47 -7.23 10.07 -1.01
C TYR A 47 -7.45 11.51 -0.57
N ASP A 48 -6.39 12.12 -0.05
CA ASP A 48 -6.37 13.53 0.31
C ASP A 48 -5.47 14.30 -0.66
N SER A 49 -6.04 15.26 -1.37
CA SER A 49 -5.32 16.12 -2.32
C SER A 49 -4.34 17.08 -1.63
N THR A 50 -4.53 17.35 -0.34
CA THR A 50 -3.68 18.26 0.44
C THR A 50 -2.47 17.56 1.08
N GLY A 51 -2.48 16.22 1.15
CA GLY A 51 -1.40 15.42 1.72
C GLY A 51 -1.27 15.51 3.25
N THR A 52 -2.36 15.87 3.94
CA THR A 52 -2.41 16.05 5.40
C THR A 52 -2.99 14.85 6.13
N LEU A 53 -3.81 14.05 5.45
CA LEU A 53 -4.46 12.86 5.97
C LEU A 53 -3.79 11.58 5.45
N ASP A 54 -3.84 10.53 6.25
CA ASP A 54 -3.35 9.20 5.88
C ASP A 54 -4.37 8.40 5.05
N ILE A 55 -4.05 7.12 4.76
CA ILE A 55 -4.90 6.20 3.98
C ILE A 55 -6.26 5.90 4.63
N LEU A 56 -6.45 6.24 5.91
CA LEU A 56 -7.70 6.10 6.65
C LEU A 56 -8.43 7.44 6.80
N GLY A 57 -7.86 8.54 6.30
CA GLY A 57 -8.40 9.89 6.45
C GLY A 57 -8.09 10.52 7.82
N VAL A 58 -7.06 10.04 8.50
CA VAL A 58 -6.68 10.51 9.84
C VAL A 58 -5.45 11.42 9.74
N PRO A 59 -5.41 12.58 10.44
CA PRO A 59 -4.24 13.43 10.44
C PRO A 59 -3.07 12.78 11.19
N LYS A 60 -1.85 13.24 10.89
CA LYS A 60 -0.65 12.76 11.59
C LYS A 60 -0.80 12.89 13.11
N ILE A 61 -0.71 11.76 13.81
CA ILE A 61 -0.71 11.72 15.28
C ILE A 61 0.61 12.29 15.80
N GLN A 62 0.53 13.08 16.86
CA GLN A 62 1.72 13.62 17.50
C GLN A 62 2.52 12.50 18.18
N GLU A 63 3.69 12.15 17.64
CA GLU A 63 4.49 11.01 18.13
C GLU A 63 4.94 11.16 19.59
N SER A 64 5.02 12.38 20.13
CA SER A 64 5.37 12.60 21.54
C SER A 64 4.27 12.22 22.52
N SER A 65 3.02 12.09 22.08
CA SER A 65 1.92 11.60 22.93
C SER A 65 1.80 10.07 22.91
N GLN A 66 2.56 9.39 22.05
CA GLN A 66 2.62 7.93 21.99
C GLN A 66 3.73 7.41 22.91
N TYR A 67 3.47 6.26 23.55
CA TYR A 67 4.40 5.58 24.44
C TYR A 67 4.51 4.11 24.05
N PHE A 68 5.72 3.58 24.15
CA PHE A 68 6.00 2.16 24.01
C PHE A 68 6.48 1.59 25.32
N HIS A 69 6.01 0.39 25.64
CA HIS A 69 6.46 -0.37 26.78
C HIS A 69 7.81 -1.03 26.48
N CYS A 70 8.83 -0.81 27.33
CA CYS A 70 10.13 -1.43 27.17
C CYS A 70 10.23 -2.75 27.96
N ASN A 71 10.18 -3.88 27.28
CA ASN A 71 10.28 -5.22 27.88
C ASN A 71 11.64 -5.54 28.55
N ASN A 72 12.65 -4.67 28.42
CA ASN A 72 13.97 -4.89 29.07
C ASN A 72 14.08 -4.22 30.45
N CYS A 73 13.29 -3.18 30.71
CA CYS A 73 13.33 -2.46 31.99
C CYS A 73 11.94 -2.08 32.54
N ASP A 74 10.87 -2.60 31.92
CA ASP A 74 9.47 -2.43 32.29
C ASP A 74 9.00 -0.97 32.39
N ARG A 75 9.65 -0.08 31.64
CA ARG A 75 9.32 1.35 31.60
C ARG A 75 8.54 1.69 30.34
N ASP A 76 7.52 2.54 30.50
CA ASP A 76 6.88 3.22 29.39
C ASP A 76 7.73 4.41 28.95
N VAL A 77 8.06 4.43 27.65
CA VAL A 77 8.99 5.39 27.06
C VAL A 77 8.30 6.02 25.86
N SER A 78 8.34 7.35 25.79
CA SER A 78 7.76 8.08 24.65
C SER A 78 8.34 7.56 23.32
N ALA A 79 7.46 7.34 22.34
CA ALA A 79 7.79 6.68 21.08
C ALA A 79 8.97 7.35 20.37
N ASN A 80 8.98 8.68 20.33
CA ASN A 80 10.05 9.48 19.72
C ASN A 80 11.41 9.41 20.45
N ARG A 81 11.47 8.86 21.67
CA ARG A 81 12.69 8.63 22.46
C ARG A 81 13.08 7.16 22.56
N PHE A 82 12.29 6.25 22.00
CA PHE A 82 12.49 4.82 22.20
C PHE A 82 13.85 4.33 21.69
N ALA A 83 14.31 4.80 20.53
CA ALA A 83 15.64 4.44 20.00
C ALA A 83 16.79 4.88 20.92
N ALA A 84 16.76 6.12 21.41
CA ALA A 84 17.77 6.63 22.35
C ALA A 84 17.70 5.92 23.70
N HIS A 85 16.50 5.51 24.12
CA HIS A 85 16.32 4.68 25.30
C HIS A 85 16.97 3.31 25.14
N LEU A 86 16.73 2.60 24.02
CA LEU A 86 17.31 1.27 23.76
C LEU A 86 18.84 1.30 23.82
N GLN A 87 19.49 2.34 23.26
CA GLN A 87 20.94 2.50 23.34
C GLN A 87 21.45 2.55 24.79
N ARG A 88 20.72 3.17 25.72
CA ARG A 88 21.14 3.25 27.13
C ARG A 88 20.74 2.00 27.90
N CYS A 89 19.51 1.55 27.67
CA CYS A 89 18.88 0.45 28.38
C CYS A 89 19.57 -0.89 28.10
N LEU A 90 19.89 -1.17 26.83
CA LEU A 90 20.55 -2.41 26.43
C LEU A 90 22.06 -2.39 26.74
N ASN A 91 22.72 -1.25 26.56
CA ASN A 91 24.15 -1.13 26.87
C ASN A 91 24.45 -1.15 28.38
N SER A 92 23.46 -0.85 29.24
CA SER A 92 23.60 -0.94 30.70
C SER A 92 23.85 -2.36 31.21
N ARG A 93 23.59 -3.42 30.42
CA ARG A 93 23.90 -4.81 30.78
C ARG A 93 25.30 -5.28 30.38
N SER A 94 26.09 -4.45 29.68
CA SER A 94 27.47 -4.80 29.26
C SER A 94 28.55 -4.44 30.30
N ARG A 95 28.18 -4.22 31.56
CA ARG A 95 29.12 -4.05 32.68
C ARG A 95 28.95 -5.18 33.68
N ASN A 96 29.34 -6.39 33.26
CA ASN A 96 29.76 -7.47 34.14
C ASN A 96 31.07 -8.02 33.58
#